data_AF-A0A917XSC6-F1
#
_entry.id   AF-A0A917XSC6-F1
#
_cell.length_a   1.000
_cell.length_b   1.000
_cell.length_c   1.000
_cell.angle_alpha   90.00
_cell.angle_beta   90.00
_cell.angle_gamma   90.00
#
_symmetry.space_group_name_H-M   'P 1'
#
loop_
_entity.id
_entity.type
_entity.pdbx_description
1 polymer ?
#
loop_
_entity_poly.entity_id
_entity_poly.type
_entity_poly.pdbx_seq_one_letter_code
_entity_poly.pdbx_strand_id
1 'polypeptide(L)'
;MLRALPRTPAPLGPGGSEVLRLITVQRVPVCLTVHANGRRRYGYWQPVGAGAGQGGCHVALPTDECDALHAAGRIVLGDPVVDPAKTTYPVRPAVRGAPGTAGAPRQALTA
;
A
#
# COMPACT_ATOMS: atom_id res chain seq x y z
N MET A 1 26.60 20.82 -5.38
CA MET A 1 25.78 19.61 -5.26
C MET A 1 24.86 19.78 -4.05
N LEU A 2 23.59 20.13 -4.26
CA LEU A 2 22.63 20.29 -3.16
C LEU A 2 22.17 18.90 -2.69
N ARG A 3 22.64 18.46 -1.52
CA ARG A 3 22.07 17.30 -0.83
C ARG A 3 20.64 17.66 -0.42
N ALA A 4 19.66 16.94 -0.97
CA ALA A 4 18.29 17.02 -0.50
C ALA A 4 18.28 16.70 1.01
N LEU A 5 17.90 17.68 1.83
CA LEU A 5 17.69 17.47 3.25
C LEU A 5 16.63 16.37 3.42
N PRO A 6 16.84 15.39 4.32
CA PRO A 6 15.81 14.42 4.63
C PRO A 6 14.58 15.21 5.09
N ARG A 7 13.49 15.14 4.31
CA ARG A 7 12.20 15.68 4.75
C ARG A 7 11.91 15.03 6.09
N THR A 8 11.90 15.81 7.16
CA THR A 8 11.39 15.34 8.45
C THR A 8 9.95 14.91 8.19
N PRO A 9 9.64 13.61 8.28
CA PRO A 9 8.29 13.14 8.02
C PRO A 9 7.36 13.80 9.04
N ALA A 10 6.24 14.35 8.56
CA ALA A 10 5.25 14.97 9.41
C ALA A 10 4.85 14.01 10.56
N PRO A 11 4.53 14.52 11.75
CA PRO A 11 4.02 13.70 12.84
C PRO A 11 2.81 12.90 12.35
N LEU A 12 2.84 11.58 12.53
CA LEU A 12 1.71 10.73 12.14
C LEU A 12 0.55 10.98 13.10
N GLY A 13 -0.64 11.16 12.54
CA GLY A 13 -1.87 11.08 13.32
C GLY A 13 -2.07 9.67 13.91
N PRO A 14 -3.00 9.51 14.87
CA PRO A 14 -3.29 8.22 15.49
C PRO A 14 -3.79 7.16 14.47
N GLY A 15 -4.42 7.57 13.37
CA GLY A 15 -4.82 6.68 12.29
C GLY A 15 -3.62 6.15 11.50
N GLY A 16 -2.74 7.04 11.03
CA GLY A 16 -1.55 6.66 10.27
C GLY A 16 -0.54 5.84 11.06
N SER A 17 -0.42 6.06 12.38
CA SER A 17 0.45 5.23 13.24
C SER A 17 -0.05 3.79 13.34
N GLU A 18 -1.36 3.58 13.43
CA GLU A 18 -1.96 2.24 13.47
C GLU A 18 -1.84 1.52 12.12
N VAL A 19 -2.07 2.21 11.01
CA VAL A 19 -1.83 1.66 9.66
C VAL A 19 -0.37 1.25 9.50
N LEU A 20 0.57 2.10 9.91
CA LEU A 20 1.97 1.78 9.83
C LEU A 20 2.32 0.57 10.72
N ARG A 21 1.74 0.46 11.92
CA ARG A 21 1.90 -0.70 12.81
C ARG A 21 1.39 -1.99 12.19
N LEU A 22 0.21 -1.97 11.56
CA LEU A 22 -0.35 -3.11 10.82
C LEU A 22 0.61 -3.62 9.73
N ILE A 23 1.17 -2.70 8.94
CA ILE A 23 2.05 -3.05 7.82
C ILE A 23 3.45 -3.50 8.29
N THR A 24 4.02 -2.81 9.27
CA THR A 24 5.43 -3.01 9.68
C THR A 24 5.59 -4.09 10.74
N VAL A 25 4.73 -4.08 11.76
CA VAL A 25 4.82 -4.98 12.92
C VAL A 25 4.02 -6.25 12.66
N GLN A 26 2.75 -6.11 12.27
CA GLN A 26 1.88 -7.26 12.04
C GLN A 26 2.07 -7.89 10.66
N ARG A 27 2.82 -7.24 9.76
CA ARG A 27 3.12 -7.71 8.40
C ARG A 27 1.87 -8.09 7.60
N VAL A 28 0.77 -7.39 7.86
CA VAL A 28 -0.50 -7.64 7.18
C VAL A 28 -0.37 -7.23 5.71
N PRO A 29 -0.79 -8.09 4.75
CA PRO A 29 -0.73 -7.76 3.33
C PRO A 29 -1.81 -6.73 2.99
N VAL A 30 -1.39 -5.47 2.88
CA VAL A 30 -2.24 -4.34 2.45
C VAL A 30 -2.12 -4.14 0.94
N CYS A 31 -3.23 -3.83 0.29
CA CYS A 31 -3.32 -3.56 -1.14
C CYS A 31 -4.02 -2.21 -1.38
N LEU A 32 -3.53 -1.43 -2.33
CA LEU A 32 -4.23 -0.29 -2.91
C LEU A 32 -4.95 -0.77 -4.17
N THR A 33 -6.27 -0.62 -4.22
CA THR A 33 -7.05 -0.82 -5.43
C THR A 33 -7.42 0.53 -6.03
N VAL A 34 -7.02 0.75 -7.29
CA VAL A 34 -7.40 1.91 -8.11
C VAL A 34 -8.39 1.41 -9.15
N HIS A 35 -9.66 1.81 -9.03
CA HIS A 35 -10.69 1.44 -9.99
C HIS A 35 -10.57 2.30 -11.26
N ALA A 36 -11.09 1.80 -12.39
CA ALA A 36 -11.12 2.53 -13.65
C ALA A 36 -11.85 3.89 -13.55
N ASN A 37 -12.76 4.05 -12.59
CA ASN A 37 -13.45 5.32 -12.29
C ASN A 37 -12.61 6.31 -11.46
N GLY A 38 -11.32 6.03 -11.23
CA GLY A 38 -10.42 6.87 -10.44
C GLY A 38 -10.57 6.73 -8.92
N ARG A 39 -11.51 5.90 -8.43
CA ARG A 39 -11.64 5.65 -6.98
C ARG A 39 -10.48 4.81 -6.49
N ARG A 40 -9.87 5.26 -5.40
CA ARG A 40 -8.75 4.61 -4.73
C ARG A 40 -9.20 4.10 -3.37
N ARG A 41 -8.92 2.83 -3.07
CA ARG A 41 -9.23 2.21 -1.78
C ARG A 41 -8.05 1.38 -1.31
N TYR A 42 -7.58 1.69 -0.11
CA TYR A 42 -6.64 0.84 0.61
C TYR A 42 -7.43 -0.19 1.42
N GLY A 43 -6.95 -1.41 1.45
CA GLY A 43 -7.54 -2.45 2.28
C GLY A 43 -6.62 -3.65 2.43
N TYR A 44 -6.97 -4.52 3.36
CA TYR A 44 -6.29 -5.78 3.55
C TYR A 44 -7.30 -6.91 3.74
N TRP A 45 -6.84 -8.12 3.48
CA TRP A 45 -7.60 -9.32 3.75
C TRP A 45 -7.27 -9.81 5.16
N GLN A 46 -8.26 -9.81 6.05
CA GLN A 46 -8.13 -10.42 7.36
C GLN A 46 -8.64 -11.86 7.29
N PRO A 47 -7.81 -12.89 7.57
CA PRO A 47 -8.31 -14.26 7.68
C PRO A 47 -9.25 -14.34 8.89
N VAL A 48 -10.42 -14.95 8.72
CA VAL A 48 -11.23 -15.37 9.87
C VAL A 48 -10.48 -16.50 10.56
N GLY A 49 -10.34 -16.40 11.90
CA GLY A 49 -9.46 -17.28 12.68
C GLY A 49 -9.70 -18.78 12.47
N ALA A 50 -8.68 -19.57 12.79
CA ALA A 50 -8.68 -21.03 12.68
C ALA A 50 -9.81 -21.65 13.52
N GLY A 51 -10.98 -21.85 12.91
CA GLY A 51 -12.16 -22.42 13.58
C GLY A 51 -13.45 -22.21 12.81
N ALA A 52 -13.56 -21.14 12.03
CA ALA A 52 -14.70 -20.91 11.13
C ALA A 52 -14.20 -20.85 9.69
N GLY A 53 -14.82 -21.66 8.82
CA GLY A 53 -14.30 -22.00 7.50
C GLY A 53 -13.90 -20.82 6.62
N GLN A 54 -12.90 -21.07 5.77
CA GLN A 54 -12.50 -20.37 4.54
C GLN A 54 -13.30 -19.09 4.22
N GLY A 55 -13.06 -18.04 5.00
CA GLY A 55 -13.66 -16.73 4.82
C GLY A 55 -12.68 -15.70 5.34
N GLY A 56 -12.49 -14.61 4.61
CA GLY A 56 -11.78 -13.46 5.15
C GLY A 56 -12.62 -12.22 4.96
N CYS A 57 -12.41 -11.26 5.85
CA CYS A 57 -13.05 -9.97 5.77
C CYS A 57 -12.10 -9.01 5.06
N HIS A 58 -12.60 -8.33 4.03
CA HIS A 58 -11.88 -7.20 3.45
C HIS A 58 -12.06 -5.99 4.36
N VAL A 59 -11.00 -5.58 5.05
CA VAL A 59 -11.00 -4.40 5.92
C VAL A 59 -10.49 -3.20 5.12
N ALA A 60 -11.33 -2.17 5.00
CA ALA A 60 -10.95 -0.92 4.36
C ALA A 60 -10.11 -0.06 5.32
N LEU A 61 -9.02 0.51 4.81
CA LEU A 61 -8.17 1.44 5.53
C LEU A 61 -8.50 2.89 5.13
N PRO A 62 -8.29 3.87 6.03
CA PRO A 62 -8.46 5.28 5.70
C PRO A 62 -7.47 5.68 4.58
N THR A 63 -8.02 6.10 3.44
CA THR A 63 -7.25 6.43 2.24
C THR A 63 -6.31 7.61 2.48
N ASP A 64 -6.78 8.68 3.13
CA ASP A 64 -5.98 9.88 3.39
C ASP A 64 -4.74 9.59 4.24
N GLU A 65 -4.86 8.74 5.27
CA GLU A 65 -3.72 8.32 6.10
C GLU A 65 -2.71 7.49 5.30
N CYS A 66 -3.18 6.60 4.43
CA CYS A 66 -2.31 5.81 3.56
C CYS A 66 -1.59 6.69 2.52
N ASP A 67 -2.29 7.64 1.90
CA ASP A 67 -1.69 8.61 0.98
C ASP A 67 -0.65 9.50 1.71
N ALA A 68 -0.94 9.94 2.93
CA ALA A 68 0.02 10.68 3.75
C ALA A 68 1.29 9.85 4.08
N LEU A 69 1.12 8.57 4.42
CA LEU A 69 2.24 7.64 4.65
C LEU A 69 3.06 7.42 3.38
N HIS A 70 2.41 7.33 2.22
CA HIS A 70 3.08 7.18 0.93
C HIS A 70 3.85 8.45 0.56
N ALA A 71 3.23 9.63 0.71
CA ALA A 71 3.87 10.93 0.50
C ALA A 71 5.05 11.17 1.45
N ALA A 72 4.98 10.66 2.68
CA ALA A 72 6.06 10.68 3.66
C ALA A 72 7.16 9.63 3.38
N GLY A 73 7.02 8.80 2.35
CA GLY A 73 7.97 7.74 2.01
C GLY A 73 8.10 6.65 3.08
N ARG A 74 7.03 6.43 3.87
CA ARG A 74 6.98 5.39 4.92
C ARG A 74 6.45 4.07 4.39
N ILE A 75 5.66 4.12 3.32
CA ILE A 75 5.17 2.97 2.59
C ILE A 75 5.45 3.17 1.10
N VAL A 76 5.57 2.08 0.36
CA VAL A 76 5.80 2.07 -1.09
C VAL A 76 4.82 1.11 -1.76
N LEU A 77 4.40 1.46 -2.96
CA LEU A 77 3.62 0.59 -3.83
C LEU A 77 4.57 -0.33 -4.59
N GLY A 78 4.30 -1.63 -4.56
CA GLY A 78 5.01 -2.62 -5.37
C GLY A 78 4.42 -2.75 -6.78
N ASP A 79 4.82 -3.80 -7.49
CA ASP A 79 4.39 -4.04 -8.87
C ASP A 79 2.86 -4.10 -9.01
N PRO A 80 2.28 -3.33 -9.95
CA PRO A 80 0.85 -3.34 -10.19
C PRO A 80 0.38 -4.64 -10.81
N VAL A 81 -0.75 -5.14 -10.31
CA VAL A 81 -1.59 -6.13 -11.00
C VAL A 81 -2.69 -5.35 -11.70
N VAL A 82 -2.65 -5.32 -13.04
CA VAL A 82 -3.59 -4.55 -13.86
C VAL A 82 -4.72 -5.48 -14.30
N ASP A 83 -5.93 -5.19 -13.83
CA ASP A 83 -7.17 -5.77 -14.35
C ASP A 83 -7.91 -4.71 -15.19
N PRO A 84 -8.74 -5.11 -16.18
CA PRO A 84 -9.51 -4.16 -17.00
C PRO A 84 -10.42 -3.21 -16.20
N ALA A 85 -10.88 -3.66 -15.02
CA ALA A 85 -11.77 -2.89 -14.16
C ALA A 85 -11.04 -2.12 -13.04
N LYS A 86 -9.81 -2.52 -12.70
CA LYS A 86 -9.06 -1.99 -11.55
C LYS A 86 -7.57 -2.34 -11.65
N THR A 87 -6.72 -1.49 -11.11
CA THR A 87 -5.31 -1.79 -10.88
C THR A 87 -5.06 -1.95 -9.39
N THR A 88 -4.48 -3.07 -8.99
CA THR A 88 -4.16 -3.37 -7.60
C THR A 88 -2.66 -3.25 -7.38
N TYR A 89 -2.24 -2.49 -6.37
CA TYR A 89 -0.85 -2.31 -5.97
C TYR A 89 -0.64 -2.92 -4.59
N PRO A 90 0.28 -3.88 -4.42
CA PRO A 90 0.65 -4.37 -3.09
C PRO A 90 1.40 -3.27 -2.34
N VAL A 91 1.01 -3.01 -1.10
CA VAL A 91 1.66 -2.01 -0.24
C VAL A 91 2.73 -2.69 0.59
N ARG A 92 3.93 -2.11 0.61
CA ARG A 92 5.06 -2.59 1.42
C ARG A 92 5.60 -1.46 2.31
N PRO A 93 6.14 -1.78 3.49
CA PRO A 93 6.83 -0.79 4.29
C PRO A 93 8.09 -0.31 3.56
N ALA A 94 8.36 0.99 3.60
CA ALA A 94 9.58 1.54 3.04
C ALA A 94 10.76 1.09 3.92
N VAL A 95 11.57 0.15 3.42
CA VAL A 95 12.85 -0.19 4.06
C VAL A 95 13.79 0.99 3.84
N ARG A 96 14.38 1.51 4.92
CA ARG A 96 15.31 2.63 4.90
C ARG A 96 16.55 2.24 4.09
N GLY A 97 16.51 2.47 2.77
CA GLY A 97 17.57 2.08 1.82
C GLY A 97 17.10 1.62 0.44
N ALA A 98 15.81 1.37 0.19
CA ALA A 98 15.34 0.96 -1.13
C ALA A 98 14.99 2.18 -2.01
N PRO A 99 15.68 2.41 -3.15
CA PRO A 99 15.22 3.36 -4.14
C PRO A 99 13.87 2.88 -4.69
N GLY A 100 12.88 3.77 -4.69
CA GLY A 100 11.54 3.50 -5.20
C GLY A 100 11.62 2.91 -6.60
N THR A 101 11.35 1.62 -6.73
CA THR A 101 11.22 0.96 -8.02
C THR A 101 9.83 1.27 -8.51
N ALA A 102 9.67 2.42 -9.18
CA ALA A 102 8.59 2.61 -10.13
C ALA A 102 8.83 1.62 -11.28
N GLY A 103 8.45 0.36 -11.05
CA GLY A 103 8.48 -0.69 -12.06
C GLY A 103 7.49 -0.34 -13.17
N ALA A 104 8.02 0.05 -14.32
CA ALA A 104 7.26 0.27 -15.55
C ALA A 104 6.35 -0.94 -15.85
N PRO A 105 5.11 -0.72 -16.34
CA PRO A 105 4.24 -1.81 -16.70
C PRO A 105 4.86 -2.57 -17.87
N ARG A 106 5.22 -3.83 -17.63
CA ARG A 106 5.62 -4.78 -18.66
C ARG A 106 4.36 -5.21 -19.39
N GLN A 107 3.93 -4.45 -20.39
CA GLN A 107 2.91 -4.89 -21.32
C GLN A 107 3.48 -6.08 -22.10
N ALA A 108 3.08 -7.29 -21.72
CA ALA A 108 3.24 -8.47 -22.54
C ALA A 108 2.10 -8.47 -23.57
N LEU A 109 2.41 -7.92 -24.75
CA LEU A 109 1.72 -8.22 -26.00
C LEU A 109 1.89 -9.72 -26.29
N THR A 110 0.81 -10.45 -26.50
CA THR A 110 0.79 -11.73 -27.23
C THR A 110 -0.63 -11.86 -27.79
N ALA A 111 -0.85 -11.46 -29.04
CA ALA A 111 -0.60 -12.15 -30.32
C ALA A 111 -1.92 -12.72 -30.86
#